data_AF-A0A7S1J9G6-F1
#
_entry.id   AF-A0A7S1J9G6-F1
#
_cell.length_a   1.000
_cell.length_b   1.000
_cell.length_c   1.000
_cell.angle_alpha   90.00
_cell.angle_beta   90.00
_cell.angle_gamma   90.00
#
_symmetry.space_group_name_H-M   'P 1'
#
loop_
_entity.id
_entity.type
_entity.pdbx_description
1 polymer ?
#
loop_
_entity_poly.entity_id
_entity_poly.type
_entity_poly.pdbx_seq_one_letter_code
_entity_poly.pdbx_strand_id
1 'polypeptide(L)'
;ALLAIQNIKVEPAGCTPAAGQEAMDGDGNTVPPPVVSFMEPKEADLDKTSQTQQSSRLRAAHGLLQTFCQSRIFDMFILMLTLANAVTLAMDSPGKSIQLGEVLEVFELIFLVLFTLEAALKLMAFHVHYFKDGWNWMDLIIVILGWATSFTSGANLSALRAFRIFRVIKGVAKVGGLRTLVASLLSSVPQLAHVGIVLAFNITIFSVVGVQLFKGVCNRRCYTPMADGYWRLDE
;
A
#
# COMPACT_ATOMS: atom_id res chain seq x y z
N ALA A 1 42.38 -30.27 -15.01
CA ALA A 1 42.40 -28.83 -15.35
C ALA A 1 42.07 -28.01 -14.09
N LEU A 2 42.98 -28.06 -13.11
CA LEU A 2 42.78 -27.61 -11.73
C LEU A 2 43.93 -26.70 -11.25
N LEU A 3 44.74 -26.10 -12.14
CA LEU A 3 45.93 -25.32 -11.74
C LEU A 3 46.27 -24.22 -12.76
N ALA A 4 45.56 -23.08 -12.74
CA ALA A 4 45.98 -21.91 -13.53
C ALA A 4 45.50 -20.54 -13.00
N ILE A 5 45.04 -20.42 -11.76
CA ILE A 5 44.62 -19.11 -11.18
C ILE A 5 45.21 -18.90 -9.78
N GLN A 6 46.51 -19.16 -9.64
CA GLN A 6 47.32 -18.67 -8.52
C GLN A 6 48.68 -18.29 -9.08
N ASN A 7 48.90 -16.98 -9.30
CA ASN A 7 50.19 -16.26 -9.28
C ASN A 7 50.13 -14.98 -10.14
N ILE A 8 49.35 -13.99 -9.71
CA ILE A 8 49.68 -12.60 -10.06
C ILE A 8 50.38 -12.03 -8.83
N LYS A 9 51.70 -12.03 -8.92
CA LYS A 9 52.62 -11.44 -7.96
C LYS A 9 52.52 -9.92 -8.09
N VAL A 10 52.02 -9.27 -7.04
CA VAL A 10 52.08 -7.81 -6.88
C VAL A 10 53.43 -7.50 -6.24
N GLU A 11 54.32 -6.85 -6.99
CA GLU A 11 55.58 -6.32 -6.46
C GLU A 11 55.35 -4.86 -6.00
N PRO A 12 55.83 -4.46 -4.81
CA PRO A 12 55.66 -3.10 -4.33
C PRO A 12 56.63 -2.15 -5.03
N ALA A 13 56.11 -1.07 -5.62
CA ALA A 13 56.91 0.04 -6.11
C ALA A 13 57.64 0.68 -4.92
N GLY A 14 58.94 0.39 -4.80
CA GLY A 14 59.84 1.04 -3.87
C GLY A 14 59.99 2.51 -4.21
N CYS A 15 59.81 3.36 -3.20
CA CYS A 15 60.11 4.77 -3.25
C CYS A 15 61.52 4.96 -2.70
N THR A 16 62.47 5.34 -3.55
CA THR A 16 63.77 5.89 -3.12
C THR A 16 63.93 7.28 -3.73
N PRO A 17 64.23 8.32 -2.94
CA PRO A 17 64.49 9.65 -3.47
C PRO A 17 65.90 9.69 -4.08
N ALA A 18 66.00 9.98 -5.37
CA ALA A 18 67.27 10.25 -6.02
C ALA A 18 67.81 11.61 -5.55
N ALA A 19 69.05 11.58 -5.06
CA ALA A 19 69.84 12.75 -4.72
C ALA A 19 70.05 13.66 -5.95
N GLY A 20 70.13 14.96 -5.69
CA GLY A 20 70.26 16.00 -6.70
C GLY A 20 71.54 15.91 -7.52
N GLN A 21 71.39 16.19 -8.81
CA GLN A 21 72.47 16.56 -9.71
C GLN A 21 71.98 17.71 -10.58
N GLU A 22 72.57 18.88 -10.36
CA GLU A 22 72.38 20.09 -11.15
C GLU A 22 73.05 19.90 -12.52
N ALA A 23 72.29 20.08 -13.60
CA ALA A 23 72.80 20.13 -14.96
C ALA A 23 72.97 21.60 -15.37
N MET A 24 74.18 21.99 -15.78
CA MET A 24 74.51 23.30 -16.35
C MET A 24 74.55 23.21 -17.88
N ASP A 25 73.92 24.16 -18.57
CA ASP A 25 74.07 24.39 -20.01
C ASP A 25 75.23 25.34 -20.33
N GLY A 26 75.88 25.14 -21.48
CA GLY A 26 77.12 25.78 -21.91
C GLY A 26 77.04 27.24 -22.39
N ASP A 27 76.08 28.04 -21.92
CA ASP A 27 75.99 29.46 -22.23
C ASP A 27 75.39 30.27 -21.06
N GLY A 28 76.08 30.25 -19.91
CA GLY A 28 76.05 31.30 -18.86
C GLY A 28 74.73 31.80 -18.25
N ASN A 29 73.56 31.28 -18.61
CA ASN A 29 72.26 31.75 -18.12
C ASN A 29 71.52 30.65 -17.35
N THR A 30 70.97 31.02 -16.20
CA THR A 30 70.10 30.16 -15.39
C THR A 30 68.77 29.92 -16.10
N VAL A 31 68.50 28.68 -16.51
CA VAL A 31 67.17 28.25 -16.99
C VAL A 31 66.29 28.03 -15.76
N PRO A 32 65.13 28.71 -15.61
CA PRO A 32 64.21 28.43 -14.52
C PRO A 32 63.58 27.04 -14.71
N PRO A 33 63.31 26.29 -13.63
CA PRO A 33 62.75 24.94 -13.72
C PRO A 33 61.36 24.96 -14.38
N PRO A 34 60.95 23.86 -15.03
CA PRO A 34 59.61 23.75 -15.58
C PRO A 34 58.59 23.90 -14.44
N VAL A 35 57.70 24.88 -14.58
CA VAL A 35 56.53 25.03 -13.73
C VAL A 35 55.68 23.80 -13.93
N VAL A 36 55.81 22.82 -13.03
CA VAL A 36 54.84 21.74 -12.90
C VAL A 36 53.54 22.40 -12.48
N SER A 37 52.62 22.59 -13.43
CA SER A 37 51.25 22.96 -13.12
C SER A 37 50.71 21.89 -12.20
N PHE A 38 50.60 22.22 -10.92
CA PHE A 38 49.93 21.43 -9.91
C PHE A 38 48.48 21.26 -10.41
N MET A 39 48.19 20.08 -10.97
CA MET A 39 46.83 19.69 -11.30
C MET A 39 46.11 19.58 -9.95
N GLU A 40 45.39 20.63 -9.57
CA GLU A 40 44.49 20.59 -8.43
C GLU A 40 43.58 19.36 -8.60
N PRO A 41 43.52 18.46 -7.60
CA PRO A 41 42.62 17.33 -7.67
C PRO A 41 41.19 17.90 -7.72
N LYS A 42 40.52 17.68 -8.86
CA LYS A 42 39.10 17.98 -9.04
C LYS A 42 38.32 17.34 -7.89
N GLU A 43 37.68 18.17 -7.07
CA GLU A 43 36.72 17.79 -6.03
C GLU A 43 35.54 16.93 -6.60
N ALA A 44 35.40 16.86 -7.92
CA ALA A 44 34.34 16.14 -8.63
C ALA A 44 34.42 14.59 -8.58
N ASP A 45 35.54 13.99 -8.14
CA ASP A 45 35.68 12.51 -8.12
C ASP A 45 35.47 11.88 -6.72
N LEU A 46 35.55 12.66 -5.64
CA LEU A 46 35.25 12.20 -4.28
C LEU A 46 33.74 12.07 -4.01
N ASP A 47 32.92 12.87 -4.71
CA ASP A 47 31.46 12.80 -4.62
C ASP A 47 30.88 11.57 -5.35
N LYS A 48 31.45 11.19 -6.50
CA LYS A 48 30.97 10.05 -7.29
C LYS A 48 31.19 8.70 -6.60
N THR A 49 32.32 8.54 -5.92
CA THR A 49 32.62 7.29 -5.19
C THR A 49 31.65 7.09 -4.02
N SER A 50 31.27 8.18 -3.34
CA SER A 50 30.29 8.23 -2.26
C SER A 50 28.87 7.92 -2.74
N GLN A 51 28.43 8.52 -3.86
CA GLN A 51 27.11 8.28 -4.45
C GLN A 51 26.95 6.86 -5.03
N THR A 52 28.03 6.28 -5.57
CA THR A 52 28.04 4.91 -6.12
C THR A 52 28.01 3.85 -5.00
N GLN A 53 28.66 4.12 -3.86
CA GLN A 53 28.63 3.24 -2.69
C GLN A 53 27.33 3.37 -1.88
N GLN A 54 26.77 4.58 -1.76
CA GLN A 54 25.47 4.82 -1.14
C GLN A 54 24.33 4.18 -1.96
N SER A 55 24.36 4.29 -3.29
CA SER A 55 23.40 3.60 -4.16
C SER A 55 23.53 2.06 -4.09
N SER A 56 24.70 1.52 -3.75
CA SER A 56 24.91 0.07 -3.57
C SER A 56 24.29 -0.42 -2.25
N ARG A 57 24.45 0.33 -1.16
CA ARG A 57 23.79 0.06 0.13
C ARG A 57 22.28 0.29 0.07
N LEU A 58 21.82 1.33 -0.63
CA LEU A 58 20.40 1.58 -0.85
C LEU A 58 19.75 0.44 -1.66
N ARG A 59 20.43 -0.05 -2.72
CA ARG A 59 19.97 -1.21 -3.50
C ARG A 59 19.97 -2.50 -2.69
N ALA A 60 20.98 -2.72 -1.84
CA ALA A 60 21.02 -3.88 -0.95
C ALA A 60 19.92 -3.83 0.15
N ALA A 61 19.71 -2.65 0.76
CA ALA A 61 18.63 -2.43 1.71
C ALA A 61 17.25 -2.57 1.05
N HIS A 62 17.11 -2.11 -0.19
CA HIS A 62 15.89 -2.26 -0.99
C HIS A 62 15.60 -3.73 -1.32
N GLY A 63 16.63 -4.50 -1.71
CA GLY A 63 16.51 -5.95 -1.92
C GLY A 63 16.18 -6.73 -0.64
N LEU A 64 16.75 -6.34 0.50
CA LEU A 64 16.42 -6.92 1.81
C LEU A 64 14.97 -6.60 2.20
N LEU A 65 14.53 -5.35 2.01
CA LEU A 65 13.17 -4.90 2.29
C LEU A 65 12.14 -5.64 1.43
N GLN A 66 12.45 -5.83 0.15
CA GLN A 66 11.61 -6.61 -0.77
C GLN A 66 11.52 -8.07 -0.31
N THR A 67 12.63 -8.69 0.07
CA THR A 67 12.67 -10.07 0.57
C THR A 67 11.88 -10.22 1.88
N PHE A 68 11.97 -9.23 2.77
CA PHE A 68 11.23 -9.21 4.02
C PHE A 68 9.72 -9.04 3.80
N CYS A 69 9.32 -8.09 2.95
CA CYS A 69 7.91 -7.84 2.61
C CYS A 69 7.26 -9.00 1.86
N GLN A 70 8.04 -9.78 1.12
CA GLN A 70 7.59 -10.97 0.39
C GLN A 70 7.67 -12.25 1.22
N SER A 71 8.08 -12.16 2.49
CA SER A 71 8.16 -13.34 3.36
C SER A 71 6.75 -13.85 3.71
N ARG A 72 6.57 -15.18 3.63
CA ARG A 72 5.30 -15.82 4.01
C ARG A 72 4.93 -15.58 5.48
N ILE A 73 5.92 -15.40 6.34
CA ILE A 73 5.70 -15.12 7.76
C ILE A 73 5.07 -13.74 7.94
N PHE A 74 5.54 -12.74 7.19
CA PHE A 74 4.98 -11.39 7.23
C PHE A 74 3.52 -11.36 6.73
N ASP A 75 3.23 -12.03 5.61
CA ASP A 75 1.86 -12.09 5.11
C ASP A 75 0.92 -12.85 6.06
N MET A 76 1.39 -13.92 6.73
CA MET A 76 0.62 -14.62 7.77
C MET A 76 0.39 -13.75 9.01
N PHE A 77 1.38 -12.98 9.44
CA PHE A 77 1.25 -12.05 10.55
C PHE A 77 0.16 -10.99 10.27
N ILE A 78 0.21 -10.36 9.09
CA ILE A 78 -0.79 -9.37 8.67
C ILE A 78 -2.18 -10.01 8.52
N LEU A 79 -2.26 -11.25 8.02
CA LEU A 79 -3.51 -11.98 7.93
C LEU A 79 -4.11 -12.21 9.33
N MET A 80 -3.31 -12.68 10.30
CA MET A 80 -3.76 -12.87 11.68
C MET A 80 -4.21 -11.55 12.32
N LEU A 81 -3.50 -10.45 12.07
CA LEU A 81 -3.86 -9.12 12.52
C LEU A 81 -5.21 -8.65 11.96
N THR A 82 -5.44 -8.94 10.68
CA THR A 82 -6.70 -8.62 9.99
C THR A 82 -7.86 -9.46 10.53
N LEU A 83 -7.63 -10.74 10.82
CA LEU A 83 -8.63 -11.61 11.44
C LEU A 83 -8.96 -11.16 12.87
N ALA A 84 -7.96 -10.80 13.66
CA ALA A 84 -8.18 -10.25 15.00
C ALA A 84 -9.03 -8.96 14.96
N ASN A 85 -8.75 -8.05 14.02
CA ASN A 85 -9.58 -6.85 13.80
C ASN A 85 -11.03 -7.22 13.43
N ALA A 86 -11.22 -8.20 12.54
CA ALA A 86 -12.55 -8.65 12.16
C ALA A 86 -13.34 -9.22 13.37
N VAL A 87 -12.67 -9.94 14.26
CA VAL A 87 -13.27 -10.42 15.52
C VAL A 87 -13.65 -9.25 16.43
N THR A 88 -12.78 -8.24 16.59
CA THR A 88 -13.14 -7.05 17.37
C THR A 88 -14.36 -6.32 16.80
N LEU A 89 -14.51 -6.34 15.47
CA LEU A 89 -15.67 -5.77 14.80
C LEU A 89 -16.95 -6.61 14.99
N ALA A 90 -16.82 -7.94 14.99
CA ALA A 90 -17.94 -8.84 15.27
C ALA A 90 -18.44 -8.75 16.71
N MET A 91 -17.56 -8.36 17.64
CA MET A 91 -17.90 -8.08 19.03
C MET A 91 -18.59 -6.73 19.23
N ASP A 92 -18.62 -5.87 18.21
CA ASP A 92 -19.31 -4.57 18.25
C ASP A 92 -20.83 -4.78 18.21
N SER A 93 -21.44 -4.87 19.40
CA SER A 93 -22.88 -5.03 19.59
C SER A 93 -23.52 -3.73 20.09
N PRO A 94 -24.74 -3.36 19.63
CA PRO A 94 -25.42 -2.14 20.06
C PRO A 94 -25.74 -2.07 21.56
N GLY A 95 -25.59 -3.18 22.31
CA GLY A 95 -25.79 -3.24 23.76
C GLY A 95 -24.50 -3.24 24.60
N LYS A 96 -23.34 -2.89 24.03
CA LYS A 96 -22.05 -2.95 24.75
C LYS A 96 -21.88 -1.86 25.82
N SER A 97 -21.08 -2.16 26.85
CA SER A 97 -20.69 -1.16 27.85
C SER A 97 -19.82 -0.05 27.22
N ILE A 98 -19.89 1.16 27.78
CA ILE A 98 -19.15 2.33 27.29
C ILE A 98 -17.64 2.03 27.22
N GLN A 99 -17.10 1.39 28.27
CA GLN A 99 -15.69 0.99 28.35
C GLN A 99 -15.27 0.01 27.24
N LEU A 100 -16.11 -0.98 26.92
CA LEU A 100 -15.81 -1.94 25.85
C LEU A 100 -15.78 -1.24 24.49
N GLY A 101 -16.62 -0.22 24.31
CA GLY A 101 -16.62 0.61 23.12
C GLY A 101 -15.34 1.38 22.88
N GLU A 102 -14.86 2.09 23.90
CA GLU A 102 -13.62 2.87 23.82
C GLU A 102 -12.41 1.98 23.55
N VAL A 103 -12.33 0.82 24.19
CA VAL A 103 -11.24 -0.15 23.96
C VAL A 103 -11.25 -0.67 22.53
N LEU A 104 -12.42 -1.03 21.98
CA LEU A 104 -12.55 -1.47 20.59
C LEU A 104 -12.10 -0.40 19.60
N GLU A 105 -12.45 0.87 19.84
CA GLU A 105 -12.04 1.99 18.97
C GLU A 105 -10.52 2.20 18.97
N VAL A 106 -9.87 2.08 20.14
CA VAL A 106 -8.40 2.13 20.23
C VAL A 106 -7.75 0.99 19.45
N PHE A 107 -8.27 -0.25 19.56
CA PHE A 107 -7.78 -1.37 18.77
C PHE A 107 -7.95 -1.14 17.26
N GLU A 108 -9.09 -0.61 16.83
CA GLU A 108 -9.34 -0.28 15.43
C GLU A 108 -8.32 0.72 14.87
N LEU A 109 -7.92 1.72 15.67
CA LEU A 109 -6.88 2.68 15.31
C LEU A 109 -5.49 2.01 15.25
N ILE A 110 -5.13 1.19 16.24
CA ILE A 110 -3.83 0.48 16.26
C ILE A 110 -3.69 -0.39 15.01
N PHE A 111 -4.73 -1.16 14.67
CA PHE A 111 -4.72 -1.98 13.47
C PHE A 111 -4.61 -1.15 12.19
N LEU A 112 -5.30 -0.01 12.10
CA LEU A 112 -5.19 0.90 10.95
C LEU A 112 -3.76 1.41 10.78
N VAL A 113 -3.09 1.80 11.86
CA VAL A 113 -1.69 2.26 11.82
C VAL A 113 -0.77 1.14 11.34
N LEU A 114 -0.93 -0.09 11.87
CA LEU A 114 -0.13 -1.24 11.44
C LEU A 114 -0.32 -1.58 9.95
N PHE A 115 -1.55 -1.49 9.43
CA PHE A 115 -1.81 -1.67 7.99
C PHE A 115 -1.25 -0.54 7.15
N THR A 116 -1.25 0.69 7.67
CA THR A 116 -0.63 1.83 7.00
C THR A 116 0.88 1.62 6.87
N LEU A 117 1.54 1.13 7.92
CA LEU A 117 2.95 0.79 7.90
C LEU A 117 3.25 -0.33 6.89
N GLU A 118 2.42 -1.39 6.84
CA GLU A 118 2.56 -2.45 5.83
C GLU A 118 2.48 -1.89 4.40
N ALA A 119 1.45 -1.10 4.11
CA ALA A 119 1.24 -0.51 2.79
C ALA A 119 2.39 0.43 2.41
N ALA A 120 2.88 1.24 3.36
CA ALA A 120 4.03 2.13 3.14
C ALA A 120 5.32 1.33 2.86
N LEU A 121 5.59 0.26 3.60
CA LEU A 121 6.75 -0.61 3.37
C LEU A 121 6.69 -1.25 1.98
N LYS A 122 5.50 -1.73 1.56
CA LYS A 122 5.30 -2.30 0.22
C LYS A 122 5.42 -1.26 -0.89
N LEU A 123 4.96 -0.03 -0.65
CA LEU A 123 5.11 1.08 -1.59
C LEU A 123 6.58 1.45 -1.79
N MET A 124 7.37 1.52 -0.72
CA MET A 124 8.81 1.77 -0.79
C MET A 124 9.58 0.62 -1.46
N ALA A 125 9.14 -0.63 -1.25
CA ALA A 125 9.78 -1.80 -1.85
C ALA A 125 9.51 -1.94 -3.36
N PHE A 126 8.30 -1.67 -3.84
CA PHE A 126 7.92 -1.97 -5.23
C PHE A 126 7.73 -0.73 -6.13
N HIS A 127 7.67 0.48 -5.57
CA HIS A 127 7.45 1.76 -6.26
C HIS A 127 6.42 1.65 -7.41
N VAL A 128 6.88 1.63 -8.66
CA VAL A 128 6.03 1.65 -9.87
C VAL A 128 5.37 0.29 -10.13
N HIS A 129 6.02 -0.82 -9.74
CA HIS A 129 5.44 -2.15 -9.92
C HIS A 129 4.25 -2.38 -8.96
N TYR A 130 4.23 -1.67 -7.82
CA TYR A 130 3.13 -1.75 -6.85
C TYR A 130 1.77 -1.43 -7.49
N PHE A 131 1.71 -0.43 -8.36
CA PHE A 131 0.47 0.04 -8.99
C PHE A 131 -0.05 -0.84 -10.14
N LYS A 132 0.76 -1.80 -10.63
CA LYS A 132 0.32 -2.74 -11.67
C LYS A 132 -0.53 -3.88 -11.11
N ASP A 133 -0.36 -4.20 -9.83
CA ASP A 133 -1.12 -5.24 -9.15
C ASP A 133 -2.43 -4.68 -8.57
N GLY A 134 -3.58 -5.11 -9.10
CA GLY A 134 -4.89 -4.67 -8.62
C GLY A 134 -5.15 -4.97 -7.14
N TRP A 135 -4.50 -5.99 -6.58
CA TRP A 135 -4.60 -6.35 -5.16
C TRP A 135 -3.85 -5.37 -4.24
N ASN A 136 -2.75 -4.80 -4.71
CA ASN A 136 -2.02 -3.75 -3.99
C ASN A 136 -2.80 -2.44 -4.05
N TRP A 137 -3.49 -2.16 -5.16
CA TRP A 137 -4.38 -1.01 -5.27
C TRP A 137 -5.53 -1.06 -4.25
N MET A 138 -6.13 -2.24 -4.06
CA MET A 138 -7.16 -2.45 -3.04
C MET A 138 -6.63 -2.14 -1.63
N ASP A 139 -5.40 -2.53 -1.33
CA ASP A 139 -4.77 -2.27 -0.03
C ASP A 139 -4.64 -0.76 0.26
N LEU A 140 -4.20 0.01 -0.74
CA LEU A 140 -4.07 1.46 -0.65
C LEU A 140 -5.43 2.15 -0.44
N ILE A 141 -6.47 1.71 -1.17
CA ILE A 141 -7.83 2.24 -0.99
C ILE A 141 -8.32 2.00 0.45
N ILE A 142 -8.07 0.82 1.00
CA ILE A 142 -8.52 0.47 2.35
C ILE A 142 -7.86 1.35 3.41
N VAL A 143 -6.56 1.63 3.27
CA VAL A 143 -5.85 2.54 4.17
C VAL A 143 -6.45 3.94 4.08
N ILE A 144 -6.67 4.46 2.87
CA ILE A 144 -7.27 5.79 2.66
C ILE A 144 -8.67 5.87 3.26
N LEU A 145 -9.53 4.88 3.01
CA LEU A 145 -10.89 4.82 3.57
C LEU A 145 -10.88 4.70 5.10
N GLY A 146 -9.90 3.97 5.65
CA GLY A 146 -9.72 3.85 7.09
C GLY A 146 -9.38 5.19 7.74
N TRP A 147 -8.43 5.94 7.17
CA TRP A 147 -8.11 7.28 7.62
C TRP A 147 -9.26 8.26 7.43
N ALA A 148 -9.92 8.23 6.26
CA ALA A 148 -11.10 9.05 6.01
C ALA A 148 -12.15 8.85 7.10
N THR A 149 -12.43 7.59 7.46
CA THR A 149 -13.37 7.26 8.54
C THR A 149 -12.94 7.86 9.87
N SER A 150 -11.66 7.74 10.25
CA SER A 150 -11.10 8.28 11.50
C SER A 150 -11.08 9.81 11.57
N PHE A 151 -10.98 10.51 10.42
CA PHE A 151 -11.06 11.98 10.38
C PHE A 151 -12.49 12.51 10.42
N THR A 152 -13.45 11.72 9.95
CA THR A 152 -14.86 12.10 9.87
C THR A 152 -15.70 11.63 11.07
N SER A 153 -15.08 11.09 12.12
CA SER A 153 -15.73 10.53 13.31
C SER A 153 -16.71 11.47 14.04
N GLY A 154 -16.65 12.78 13.76
CA GLY A 154 -17.62 13.77 14.26
C GLY A 154 -18.93 13.84 13.47
N ALA A 155 -19.02 13.22 12.29
CA ALA A 155 -20.22 13.14 11.48
C ALA A 155 -20.85 11.75 11.60
N ASN A 156 -22.16 11.68 11.89
CA ASN A 156 -22.94 10.44 11.99
C ASN A 156 -23.18 9.80 10.61
N LEU A 157 -22.11 9.49 9.88
CA LEU A 157 -22.18 8.79 8.61
C LEU A 157 -22.14 7.29 8.90
N SER A 158 -23.31 6.71 9.15
CA SER A 158 -23.48 5.26 9.29
C SER A 158 -22.85 4.47 8.12
N ALA A 159 -22.74 5.09 6.94
CA ALA A 159 -22.07 4.54 5.77
C ALA A 159 -20.57 4.27 5.99
N LEU A 160 -19.86 5.08 6.78
CA LEU A 160 -18.43 4.89 7.03
C LEU A 160 -18.15 3.65 7.86
N ARG A 161 -19.09 3.29 8.74
CA ARG A 161 -19.02 2.03 9.50
C ARG A 161 -19.04 0.82 8.56
N ALA A 162 -19.76 0.91 7.44
CA ALA A 162 -19.79 -0.15 6.44
C ALA A 162 -18.43 -0.34 5.75
N PHE A 163 -17.60 0.70 5.63
CA PHE A 163 -16.27 0.57 5.01
C PHE A 163 -15.31 -0.35 5.78
N ARG A 164 -15.58 -0.61 7.06
CA ARG A 164 -14.80 -1.58 7.85
C ARG A 164 -14.86 -2.99 7.25
N ILE A 165 -15.89 -3.33 6.49
CA ILE A 165 -15.99 -4.64 5.81
C ILE A 165 -14.88 -4.86 4.77
N PHE A 166 -14.34 -3.79 4.19
CA PHE A 166 -13.23 -3.90 3.24
C PHE A 166 -11.97 -4.47 3.89
N ARG A 167 -11.79 -4.30 5.21
CA ARG A 167 -10.67 -4.92 5.94
C ARG A 167 -10.77 -6.45 5.91
N VAL A 168 -11.97 -7.01 6.01
CA VAL A 168 -12.20 -8.45 5.87
C VAL A 168 -11.88 -8.90 4.45
N ILE A 169 -12.28 -8.12 3.45
CA ILE A 169 -11.96 -8.36 2.03
C ILE A 169 -10.45 -8.32 1.78
N LYS A 170 -9.67 -7.52 2.51
CA LYS A 170 -8.20 -7.59 2.45
C LYS A 170 -7.65 -8.94 2.89
N GLY A 171 -8.20 -9.55 3.94
CA GLY A 171 -7.78 -10.89 4.38
C GLY A 171 -7.94 -11.94 3.28
N VAL A 172 -9.02 -11.84 2.51
CA VAL A 172 -9.32 -12.69 1.35
C VAL A 172 -8.23 -12.63 0.29
N ALA A 173 -7.66 -11.45 0.04
CA ALA A 173 -6.58 -11.24 -0.93
C ALA A 173 -5.24 -11.87 -0.52
N LYS A 174 -4.98 -12.00 0.79
CA LYS A 174 -3.72 -12.56 1.32
C LYS A 174 -3.72 -14.08 1.27
N VAL A 175 -4.89 -14.72 1.26
CA VAL A 175 -5.04 -16.17 1.11
C VAL A 175 -5.04 -16.52 -0.38
N GLY A 176 -3.94 -17.09 -0.87
CA GLY A 176 -3.75 -17.39 -2.29
C GLY A 176 -4.86 -18.24 -2.92
N GLY A 177 -5.39 -19.24 -2.19
CA GLY A 177 -6.52 -20.05 -2.66
C GLY A 177 -7.80 -19.23 -2.88
N LEU A 178 -8.09 -18.32 -1.95
CA LEU A 178 -9.29 -17.48 -2.00
C LEU A 178 -9.14 -16.34 -3.03
N ARG A 179 -7.93 -15.81 -3.22
CA ARG A 179 -7.59 -14.89 -4.30
C ARG A 179 -7.96 -15.47 -5.67
N THR A 180 -7.63 -16.74 -5.93
CA THR A 180 -7.98 -17.42 -7.18
C THR A 180 -9.49 -17.56 -7.34
N LEU A 181 -10.20 -17.92 -6.27
CA LEU A 181 -11.67 -17.99 -6.30
C LEU A 181 -12.28 -16.64 -6.67
N VAL A 182 -11.86 -15.56 -6.02
CA VAL A 182 -12.36 -14.22 -6.31
C VAL A 182 -12.02 -13.80 -7.74
N ALA A 183 -10.83 -14.09 -8.23
CA ALA A 183 -10.46 -13.80 -9.61
C ALA A 183 -11.36 -14.54 -10.62
N SER A 184 -11.68 -15.81 -10.38
CA SER A 184 -12.61 -16.59 -11.21
C SER A 184 -14.06 -16.10 -11.12
N LEU A 185 -14.47 -15.62 -9.95
CA LEU A 185 -15.79 -14.99 -9.80
C LEU A 185 -15.84 -13.67 -10.60
N LEU A 186 -14.84 -12.81 -10.44
CA LEU A 186 -14.75 -11.53 -11.13
C LEU A 186 -14.63 -11.68 -12.65
N SER A 187 -13.97 -12.75 -13.14
CA SER A 187 -13.91 -13.02 -14.58
C SER A 187 -15.27 -13.44 -15.17
N SER A 188 -16.18 -13.96 -14.33
CA SER A 188 -17.52 -14.37 -14.73
C SER A 188 -18.54 -13.23 -14.64
N VAL A 189 -18.27 -12.19 -13.85
CA VAL A 189 -19.12 -10.99 -13.71
C VAL A 189 -19.53 -10.36 -15.04
N PRO A 190 -18.64 -10.11 -16.03
CA PRO A 190 -19.05 -9.50 -17.29
C PRO A 190 -20.06 -10.36 -18.07
N GLN A 191 -19.94 -11.69 -18.01
CA GLN A 191 -20.90 -12.59 -18.66
C GLN A 191 -22.25 -12.58 -17.94
N LEU A 192 -22.22 -12.57 -16.60
CA LEU A 192 -23.41 -12.41 -15.76
C LEU A 192 -24.09 -11.05 -15.97
N ALA A 193 -23.35 -9.98 -16.28
CA ALA A 193 -23.93 -8.66 -16.52
C ALA A 193 -24.89 -8.66 -17.72
N HIS A 194 -24.57 -9.38 -18.80
CA HIS A 194 -25.46 -9.50 -19.96
C HIS A 194 -26.79 -10.16 -19.61
N VAL A 195 -26.75 -11.28 -18.87
CA VAL A 195 -27.96 -11.96 -18.37
C VAL A 195 -28.69 -11.09 -17.35
N GLY A 196 -27.95 -10.38 -16.51
CA GLY A 196 -28.47 -9.46 -15.50
C GLY A 196 -29.29 -8.33 -16.11
N ILE A 197 -28.91 -7.80 -17.26
CA ILE A 197 -29.68 -6.76 -17.97
C ILE A 197 -31.06 -7.31 -18.39
N VAL A 198 -31.11 -8.52 -18.95
CA VAL A 198 -32.37 -9.17 -19.35
C VAL A 198 -33.25 -9.46 -18.13
N LEU A 199 -32.64 -9.92 -17.04
CA LEU A 199 -33.35 -10.16 -15.77
C LEU A 199 -33.90 -8.86 -15.18
N ALA A 200 -33.13 -7.76 -15.18
CA ALA A 200 -33.58 -6.46 -14.71
C ALA A 200 -34.76 -5.92 -15.53
N PHE A 201 -34.73 -6.11 -16.86
CA PHE A 201 -35.85 -5.78 -17.73
C PHE A 201 -37.11 -6.59 -17.37
N ASN A 202 -36.94 -7.90 -17.14
CA ASN A 202 -38.04 -8.78 -16.75
C ASN A 202 -38.66 -8.39 -15.39
N ILE A 203 -37.83 -8.11 -14.38
CA ILE A 203 -38.27 -7.61 -13.07
C ILE A 203 -39.03 -6.30 -13.22
N THR A 204 -38.58 -5.41 -14.12
CA THR A 204 -39.25 -4.12 -14.37
C THR A 204 -40.66 -4.31 -14.93
N ILE A 205 -40.86 -5.21 -15.89
CA ILE A 205 -42.21 -5.50 -16.43
C ILE A 205 -43.14 -6.00 -15.32
N PHE A 206 -42.68 -6.99 -14.55
CA PHE A 206 -43.48 -7.52 -13.45
C PHE A 206 -43.75 -6.49 -12.35
N SER A 207 -42.80 -5.59 -12.10
CA SER A 207 -42.97 -4.47 -11.18
C SER A 207 -44.08 -3.52 -11.64
N VAL A 208 -44.09 -3.13 -12.93
CA VAL A 208 -45.16 -2.29 -13.50
C VAL A 208 -46.52 -2.98 -13.41
N VAL A 209 -46.59 -4.26 -13.79
CA VAL A 209 -47.83 -5.04 -13.69
C VAL A 209 -48.30 -5.13 -12.23
N GLY A 210 -47.39 -5.38 -11.28
CA GLY A 210 -47.70 -5.43 -9.85
C GLY A 210 -48.25 -4.09 -9.33
N VAL A 211 -47.64 -2.97 -9.69
CA VAL A 211 -48.15 -1.64 -9.30
C VAL A 211 -49.54 -1.39 -9.86
N GLN A 212 -49.83 -1.80 -11.11
CA GLN A 212 -51.16 -1.61 -11.70
C GLN A 212 -52.22 -2.53 -11.09
N LEU A 213 -51.86 -3.78 -10.75
CA LEU A 213 -52.77 -4.74 -10.12
C LEU A 213 -53.12 -4.36 -8.67
N PHE A 214 -52.15 -3.86 -7.91
CA PHE A 214 -52.32 -3.53 -6.49
C PHE A 214 -52.48 -2.02 -6.23
N LYS A 215 -52.68 -1.23 -7.28
CA LYS A 215 -52.85 0.23 -7.17
C LYS A 215 -54.04 0.54 -6.25
N GLY A 216 -53.76 1.18 -5.12
CA GLY A 216 -54.79 1.59 -4.14
C GLY A 216 -55.28 0.49 -3.20
N VAL A 217 -55.04 -0.80 -3.49
CA VAL A 217 -55.45 -1.92 -2.62
C VAL A 217 -54.61 -1.98 -1.34
N CYS A 218 -53.31 -1.69 -1.45
CA CYS A 218 -52.37 -1.70 -0.33
C CYS A 218 -52.33 -0.36 0.45
N ASN A 219 -53.17 0.62 0.11
CA ASN A 219 -53.22 1.90 0.80
C ASN A 219 -54.24 1.86 1.96
N ARG A 220 -54.11 0.90 2.87
CA ARG A 220 -54.91 0.88 4.11
C ARG A 220 -54.26 1.76 5.16
N ARG A 221 -54.62 3.04 5.18
CA ARG A 221 -54.49 3.86 6.40
C ARG A 221 -55.70 3.57 7.29
N CYS A 222 -55.48 3.03 8.48
CA CYS A 222 -56.50 3.03 9.51
C CYS A 222 -56.65 4.47 10.01
N TYR A 223 -57.81 5.09 9.75
CA TYR A 223 -58.21 6.29 10.48
C TYR A 223 -58.91 5.83 11.76
N THR A 224 -58.46 6.31 12.91
CA THR A 224 -59.27 6.24 14.13
C THR A 224 -60.33 7.35 14.02
N PRO A 225 -61.62 7.06 14.13
CA PRO A 225 -62.60 8.13 14.29
C PRO A 225 -62.35 8.81 15.64
N MET A 226 -61.96 10.09 15.62
CA MET A 226 -62.00 10.94 16.82
C MET A 226 -63.46 11.33 17.11
N ALA A 227 -63.79 11.47 18.39
CA ALA A 227 -65.15 11.79 18.87
C ALA A 227 -65.65 13.19 18.43
N ASP A 228 -64.75 13.98 17.84
CA ASP A 228 -64.84 15.42 17.63
C ASP A 228 -65.22 15.78 16.18
N GLY A 229 -65.34 14.80 15.28
CA GLY A 229 -65.90 14.98 13.93
C GLY A 229 -65.01 15.66 12.88
N TYR A 230 -63.73 15.93 13.17
CA TYR A 230 -62.79 16.53 12.21
C TYR A 230 -61.64 15.58 11.86
N TRP A 231 -61.36 15.42 10.56
CA TRP A 231 -60.23 14.65 10.03
C TRP A 231 -59.01 15.56 9.91
N ARG A 232 -57.92 15.27 10.62
CA ARG A 232 -56.61 15.88 10.34
C ARG A 232 -55.76 14.85 9.57
N LEU A 233 -55.18 15.26 8.45
CA LEU A 233 -54.14 14.48 7.78
C LEU A 233 -52.90 14.55 8.67
N ASP A 234 -52.66 13.52 9.48
CA ASP A 234 -51.36 13.36 10.11
C ASP A 234 -50.34 13.10 8.98
N GLU A 235 -49.46 14.09 8.78
CA GLU A 235 -48.25 14.02 7.95
C GLU A 235 -47.24 13.03 8.56
#